data_AF-A0AAE1A348-F1
#
_entry.id   AF-A0AAE1A348-F1
#
_cell.length_a   1.000
_cell.length_b   1.000
_cell.length_c   1.000
_cell.angle_alpha   90.00
_cell.angle_beta   90.00
_cell.angle_gamma   90.00
#
_symmetry.space_group_name_H-M   'P 1'
#
loop_
_entity.id
_entity.type
_entity.pdbx_description
1 polymer ?
#
loop_
_entity_poly.entity_id
_entity_poly.type
_entity_poly.pdbx_seq_one_letter_code
_entity_poly.pdbx_strand_id
1 'polypeptide(L)'
;MARFSISTISASVLWRQNVTSTLWRLPTGNLGRAQPRPYLSKIVWAEFSRGSPVTLFFENFSDREASACSFKKKGYDPTPKIRQRPRGVAKEKKDSILRKLVPLMPHNQRSFWEDLPVSLKCKDLATALVW
;
A
#
# COMPACT_ATOMS: atom_id res chain seq x y z
N MET A 1 -52.83 -0.12 32.23
CA MET A 1 -51.62 0.71 32.03
C MET A 1 -50.62 0.35 33.12
N ALA A 2 -49.55 -0.37 32.77
CA ALA A 2 -48.42 -0.65 33.65
C ALA A 2 -47.16 -0.66 32.79
N ARG A 3 -46.18 0.18 33.14
CA ARG A 3 -44.88 0.31 32.46
C ARG A 3 -43.91 -0.71 33.07
N PHE A 4 -43.41 -1.63 32.25
CA PHE A 4 -42.31 -2.51 32.62
C PHE A 4 -40.98 -1.78 32.44
N SER A 5 -40.23 -1.72 33.54
CA SER A 5 -38.80 -1.43 33.57
C SER A 5 -38.04 -2.69 33.19
N ILE A 6 -37.15 -2.60 32.19
CA ILE A 6 -36.12 -3.60 31.94
C ILE A 6 -34.81 -2.84 31.76
N SER A 7 -33.91 -3.09 32.70
CA SER A 7 -32.52 -2.63 32.73
C SER A 7 -31.78 -3.05 31.46
N THR A 8 -31.17 -2.08 30.78
CA THR A 8 -30.27 -2.30 29.65
C THR A 8 -29.05 -3.08 30.11
N ILE A 9 -28.99 -4.35 29.71
CA ILE A 9 -27.80 -5.19 29.82
C ILE A 9 -26.76 -4.63 28.86
N SER A 10 -25.64 -4.14 29.40
CA SER A 10 -24.45 -3.75 28.65
C SER A 10 -23.81 -4.98 28.02
N ALA A 11 -24.27 -5.35 26.83
CA ALA A 11 -23.56 -6.26 25.95
C ALA A 11 -22.58 -5.46 25.09
N SER A 12 -21.36 -5.30 25.58
CA SER A 12 -20.19 -4.88 24.79
C SER A 12 -19.82 -6.01 23.82
N VAL A 13 -20.71 -6.31 22.88
CA VAL A 13 -20.49 -7.20 21.74
C VAL A 13 -20.39 -6.30 20.53
N LEU A 14 -19.21 -5.71 20.33
CA LEU A 14 -18.87 -5.03 19.09
C LEU A 14 -17.67 -5.74 18.48
N TRP A 15 -18.02 -6.78 17.70
CA TRP A 15 -17.49 -7.02 16.37
C TRP A 15 -16.13 -6.37 16.08
N ARG A 16 -15.04 -7.04 16.46
CA ARG A 16 -13.76 -6.87 15.77
C ARG A 16 -13.85 -7.52 14.39
N GLN A 17 -14.62 -6.91 13.48
CA GLN A 17 -14.56 -7.26 12.07
C GLN A 17 -13.31 -6.63 11.45
N ASN A 18 -12.34 -7.48 11.14
CA ASN A 18 -11.42 -7.35 10.03
C ASN A 18 -10.85 -5.96 9.75
N VAL A 19 -10.09 -5.41 10.69
CA VAL A 19 -8.94 -4.58 10.30
C VAL A 19 -7.92 -5.57 9.75
N THR A 20 -7.78 -5.66 8.43
CA THR A 20 -6.58 -6.24 7.84
C THR A 20 -5.44 -5.30 8.19
N SER A 21 -4.90 -5.44 9.41
CA SER A 21 -3.55 -4.98 9.67
C SER A 21 -2.69 -5.83 8.75
N THR A 22 -2.32 -5.27 7.62
CA THR A 22 -1.22 -5.81 6.83
C THR A 22 0.00 -5.56 7.70
N LEU A 23 0.19 -6.42 8.69
CA LEU A 23 1.42 -6.50 9.45
C LEU A 23 2.44 -6.88 8.38
N TRP A 24 3.22 -5.89 7.93
CA TRP A 24 4.42 -6.16 7.16
C TRP A 24 5.28 -7.03 8.05
N ARG A 25 5.11 -8.35 7.92
CA ARG A 25 5.84 -9.34 8.67
C ARG A 25 7.25 -9.25 8.09
N LEU A 26 8.07 -8.38 8.68
CA LEU A 26 9.51 -8.45 8.51
C LEU A 26 9.89 -9.93 8.70
N PRO A 27 10.78 -10.49 7.88
CA PRO A 27 11.22 -11.86 8.07
C PRO A 27 11.72 -12.01 9.51
N THR A 28 10.90 -12.63 10.36
CA THR A 28 11.11 -12.69 11.82
C THR A 28 12.32 -13.54 12.18
N GLY A 29 12.99 -14.14 11.19
CA GLY A 29 14.15 -15.01 11.36
C GLY A 29 15.42 -14.34 11.86
N ASN A 30 15.56 -13.00 11.79
CA ASN A 30 16.85 -12.34 12.07
C ASN A 30 16.82 -11.17 13.08
N LEU A 31 15.70 -10.90 13.75
CA LEU A 31 15.67 -9.81 14.75
C LEU A 31 16.53 -10.10 16.00
N GLY A 32 16.75 -11.38 16.33
CA GLY A 32 17.60 -11.78 17.45
C GLY A 32 19.11 -11.58 17.21
N ARG A 33 19.53 -11.40 15.95
CA ARG A 33 20.95 -11.24 15.55
C ARG A 33 21.27 -9.84 15.03
N ALA A 34 20.27 -8.97 14.92
CA ALA A 34 20.46 -7.60 14.45
C ALA A 34 21.30 -6.81 15.47
N GLN A 35 22.43 -6.27 15.02
CA GLN A 35 23.25 -5.34 15.80
C GLN A 35 23.26 -3.99 15.06
N PRO A 36 22.83 -2.89 15.70
CA PRO A 36 22.35 -2.81 17.09
C PRO A 36 20.96 -3.42 17.28
N ARG A 37 20.72 -4.02 18.46
CA ARG A 37 19.41 -4.56 18.83
C ARG A 37 18.38 -3.42 18.95
N PRO A 38 17.26 -3.44 18.20
CA PRO A 38 16.23 -2.42 18.34
C PRO A 38 15.55 -2.55 19.70
N TYR A 39 15.51 -1.46 20.46
CA TYR A 39 14.81 -1.39 21.75
C TYR A 39 13.32 -1.09 21.52
N LEU A 40 12.43 -1.74 22.29
CA LEU A 40 10.98 -1.52 22.23
C LEU A 40 10.61 -0.05 22.47
N SER A 41 11.36 0.64 23.34
CA SER A 41 11.17 2.08 23.61
C SER A 41 11.42 2.99 22.41
N LYS A 42 12.08 2.49 21.35
CA LYS A 42 12.35 3.23 20.11
C LYS A 42 11.45 2.80 18.96
N ILE A 43 10.49 1.90 19.20
CA ILE A 43 9.55 1.46 18.18
C ILE A 43 8.37 2.42 18.16
N VAL A 44 8.25 3.12 17.03
CA VAL A 44 7.09 3.94 16.68
C VAL A 44 6.17 3.07 15.82
N TRP A 45 4.86 3.24 15.97
CA TRP A 45 3.89 2.61 15.08
C TRP A 45 2.84 3.60 14.62
N ALA A 46 2.25 3.30 13.47
CA ALA A 46 1.21 4.13 12.86
C ALA A 46 0.03 3.24 12.47
N GLU A 47 -1.18 3.73 12.73
CA GLU A 47 -2.41 3.03 12.40
C GLU A 47 -3.11 3.70 11.21
N PHE A 48 -3.41 2.88 10.21
CA PHE A 48 -4.10 3.30 8.99
C PHE A 48 -5.43 2.59 8.88
N SER A 49 -6.52 3.36 8.85
CA SER A 49 -7.87 2.85 8.60
C SER A 49 -8.29 3.18 7.18
N ARG A 50 -8.73 2.17 6.43
CA ARG A 50 -9.25 2.37 5.07
C ARG A 50 -10.48 3.29 5.11
N GLY A 51 -10.44 4.36 4.33
CA GLY A 51 -11.51 5.37 4.30
C GLY A 51 -11.37 6.49 5.34
N SER A 52 -10.43 6.36 6.30
CA SER A 52 -10.08 7.45 7.19
C SER A 52 -9.07 8.39 6.52
N PRO A 53 -9.30 9.72 6.54
CA PRO A 53 -8.29 10.70 6.13
C PRO A 53 -7.24 10.98 7.22
N VAL A 54 -7.46 10.46 8.43
CA VAL A 54 -6.62 10.66 9.61
C VAL A 54 -5.79 9.41 9.86
N THR A 55 -4.51 9.63 10.13
CA THR A 55 -3.56 8.61 10.60
C THR A 55 -3.21 8.89 12.04
N LEU A 56 -3.14 7.82 12.82
CA LEU A 56 -2.77 7.88 14.22
C LEU A 56 -1.31 7.45 14.35
N PHE A 57 -0.50 8.28 15.02
CA PHE A 57 0.91 8.03 15.28
C PHE A 57 1.13 7.83 16.79
N PHE A 58 1.97 6.85 17.13
CA PHE A 58 2.32 6.52 18.51
C PHE A 58 3.83 6.58 18.66
N GLU A 59 4.33 7.54 19.45
CA GLU A 59 5.76 7.81 19.59
C GLU A 59 6.49 6.74 20.42
N ASN A 60 5.80 6.13 21.38
CA ASN A 60 6.35 5.04 22.18
C ASN A 60 5.46 3.80 22.11
N PHE A 61 6.08 2.63 22.29
CA PHE A 61 5.36 1.35 22.32
C PHE A 61 4.35 1.24 23.46
N SER A 62 4.61 1.90 24.59
CA SER A 62 3.75 1.84 25.78
C SER A 62 2.64 2.90 25.80
N ASP A 63 2.73 3.90 24.93
CA ASP A 63 1.80 5.02 24.95
C ASP A 63 0.44 4.60 24.37
N ARG A 64 -0.62 5.00 25.07
CA ARG A 64 -2.00 4.83 24.61
C ARG A 64 -2.54 6.06 23.89
N GLU A 65 -1.81 7.17 23.97
CA GLU A 65 -2.20 8.44 23.38
C GLU A 65 -1.60 8.53 21.98
N ALA A 66 -2.47 8.75 20.99
CA ALA A 66 -2.08 8.86 19.60
C ALA A 66 -2.08 10.33 19.16
N SER A 67 -1.04 10.74 18.46
CA SER A 67 -1.06 12.01 17.72
C SER A 67 -1.76 11.80 16.37
N ALA A 68 -2.87 12.51 16.19
CA ALA A 68 -3.65 12.46 14.94
C ALA A 68 -3.04 13.40 13.90
N CYS A 69 -2.69 12.88 12.74
CA CYS A 69 -2.20 13.66 11.61
C CYS A 69 -3.07 13.42 10.37
N SER A 70 -3.49 14.50 9.72
CA SER A 70 -4.20 14.44 8.44
C SER A 70 -3.20 14.43 7.31
N PHE A 71 -3.28 13.43 6.43
CA PHE A 71 -2.43 13.36 5.22
C PHE A 71 -2.70 14.50 4.23
N LYS A 72 -3.89 15.10 4.28
CA LYS A 72 -4.28 16.12 3.32
C LYS A 72 -3.80 17.49 3.79
N LYS A 73 -2.75 18.02 3.15
CA LYS A 73 -2.52 19.47 3.17
C LYS A 73 -3.78 20.17 2.63
N LYS A 74 -4.26 21.21 3.32
CA LYS A 74 -5.38 22.03 2.87
C LYS A 74 -5.10 22.49 1.43
N GLY A 75 -5.93 22.09 0.47
CA GLY A 75 -5.80 22.44 -0.95
C GLY A 75 -4.98 21.48 -1.82
N TYR A 76 -4.48 20.35 -1.29
CA TYR A 76 -3.87 19.30 -2.10
C TYR A 76 -4.91 18.26 -2.50
N ASP A 77 -5.46 18.39 -3.70
CA ASP A 77 -6.25 17.35 -4.36
C ASP A 77 -5.39 16.69 -5.45
N PRO A 78 -4.69 15.59 -5.13
CA PRO A 78 -3.97 14.82 -6.13
C PRO A 78 -4.95 13.89 -6.83
N THR A 79 -6.07 14.38 -7.36
CA THR A 79 -6.90 13.57 -8.25
C THR A 79 -5.98 13.11 -9.39
N PRO A 80 -5.64 11.81 -9.45
CA PRO A 80 -4.66 11.34 -10.40
C PRO A 80 -5.24 11.57 -11.78
N LYS A 81 -4.47 12.25 -12.65
CA LYS A 81 -4.89 12.42 -14.04
C LYS A 81 -5.05 11.04 -14.66
N ILE A 82 -6.29 10.67 -14.95
CA ILE A 82 -6.60 9.41 -15.63
C ILE A 82 -5.96 9.47 -17.01
N ARG A 83 -5.06 8.53 -17.30
CA ARG A 83 -4.43 8.43 -18.61
C ARG A 83 -5.33 7.59 -19.51
N GLN A 84 -5.83 8.21 -20.57
CA GLN A 84 -6.64 7.55 -21.59
C GLN A 84 -5.84 6.55 -22.44
N ARG A 85 -4.50 6.65 -22.41
CA ARG A 85 -3.61 5.82 -23.23
C ARG A 85 -2.42 5.32 -22.42
N PRO A 86 -1.93 4.10 -22.70
CA PRO A 86 -0.69 3.60 -22.10
C PRO A 86 0.50 4.48 -22.51
N ARG A 87 1.50 4.59 -21.63
CA ARG A 87 2.71 5.40 -21.83
C ARG A 87 3.54 4.95 -23.05
N GLY A 88 3.41 3.67 -23.40
CA GLY A 88 4.25 2.99 -24.37
C GLY A 88 5.62 2.62 -23.83
N VAL A 89 6.41 1.94 -24.66
CA VAL A 89 7.77 1.47 -24.35
C VAL A 89 8.75 1.90 -25.44
N ALA A 90 10.03 1.94 -25.13
CA ALA A 90 11.08 2.16 -26.13
C ALA A 90 11.05 1.03 -27.17
N LYS A 91 11.33 1.38 -28.44
CA LYS A 91 11.25 0.44 -29.57
C LYS A 91 12.13 -0.79 -29.35
N GLU A 92 13.39 -0.56 -28.98
CA GLU A 92 14.37 -1.62 -28.73
C GLU A 92 13.90 -2.62 -27.67
N LYS A 93 13.25 -2.12 -26.62
CA LYS A 93 12.70 -2.94 -25.55
C LYS A 93 11.49 -3.75 -26.03
N LYS A 94 10.59 -3.14 -26.80
CA LYS A 94 9.46 -3.84 -27.42
C LYS A 94 9.99 -4.99 -28.30
N ASP A 95 10.95 -4.69 -29.17
CA ASP A 95 11.55 -5.68 -30.08
C ASP A 95 12.21 -6.83 -29.32
N SER A 96 12.90 -6.54 -28.21
CA SER A 96 13.48 -7.56 -27.33
C SER A 96 12.42 -8.47 -26.71
N ILE A 97 11.30 -7.90 -26.24
CA ILE A 97 10.17 -8.67 -25.69
C ILE A 97 9.52 -9.54 -26.77
N LEU A 98 9.27 -8.97 -27.95
CA LEU A 98 8.67 -9.70 -29.07
C LEU A 98 9.55 -10.86 -29.55
N ARG A 99 10.89 -10.69 -29.54
CA ARG A 99 11.81 -11.76 -29.95
C ARG A 99 12.01 -12.84 -28.89
N LYS A 100 12.07 -12.47 -27.61
CA LYS A 100 12.45 -13.40 -26.53
C LYS A 100 11.25 -14.00 -25.81
N LEU A 101 10.26 -13.17 -25.47
CA LEU A 101 9.17 -13.55 -24.58
C LEU A 101 7.97 -14.09 -25.35
N VAL A 102 7.54 -13.41 -26.41
CA VAL A 102 6.32 -13.77 -27.17
C VAL A 102 6.33 -15.21 -27.72
N PRO A 103 7.45 -15.77 -28.23
CA PRO A 103 7.47 -17.16 -28.69
C PRO A 103 7.18 -18.18 -27.58
N LEU A 104 7.54 -17.85 -26.34
CA LEU A 104 7.33 -18.71 -25.16
C LEU A 104 5.93 -18.55 -24.55
N MET A 105 5.16 -17.56 -25.00
CA MET A 105 3.85 -17.24 -24.44
C MET A 105 2.71 -17.95 -25.19
N PRO A 106 1.65 -18.35 -24.46
CA PRO A 106 0.38 -18.78 -25.04
C PRO A 106 -0.22 -17.70 -25.96
N HIS A 107 -0.92 -18.13 -27.02
CA HIS A 107 -1.40 -17.22 -28.08
C HIS A 107 -2.28 -16.07 -27.55
N ASN A 108 -3.15 -16.33 -26.58
CA ASN A 108 -4.05 -15.34 -25.99
C ASN A 108 -3.35 -14.18 -25.29
N GLN A 109 -2.06 -14.31 -24.96
CA GLN A 109 -1.31 -13.26 -24.26
C GLN A 109 -0.39 -12.45 -25.19
N ARG A 110 -0.28 -12.84 -26.47
CA ARG A 110 0.64 -12.20 -27.43
C ARG A 110 0.13 -10.83 -27.88
N SER A 111 -1.18 -10.71 -28.09
CA SER A 111 -1.85 -9.49 -28.54
C SER A 111 -1.52 -8.28 -27.66
N PHE A 112 -1.49 -8.46 -26.35
CA PHE A 112 -1.11 -7.39 -25.41
C PHE A 112 0.26 -6.77 -25.73
N TRP A 113 1.27 -7.60 -26.05
CA TRP A 113 2.62 -7.13 -26.33
C TRP A 113 2.77 -6.57 -27.75
N GLU A 114 2.04 -7.13 -28.70
CA GLU A 114 2.00 -6.67 -30.10
C GLU A 114 1.34 -5.29 -30.21
N ASP A 115 0.25 -5.06 -29.47
CA ASP A 115 -0.52 -3.81 -29.49
C ASP A 115 0.07 -2.69 -28.61
N LEU A 116 1.13 -2.99 -27.84
CA LEU A 116 1.73 -2.02 -26.92
C LEU A 116 2.34 -0.83 -27.71
N PRO A 117 1.97 0.43 -27.43
CA PRO A 117 2.47 1.55 -28.23
C PRO A 117 3.97 1.78 -28.01
N VAL A 118 4.64 2.26 -29.05
CA VAL A 118 6.05 2.64 -28.99
C VAL A 118 6.15 4.13 -28.66
N SER A 119 7.00 4.50 -27.71
CA SER A 119 7.20 5.89 -27.29
C SER A 119 8.68 6.20 -27.08
N LEU A 120 9.18 7.20 -27.82
CA LEU A 120 10.56 7.68 -27.71
C LEU A 120 10.83 8.42 -26.39
N LYS A 121 9.78 8.96 -25.76
CA LYS A 121 9.88 9.73 -24.51
C LYS A 121 9.71 8.85 -23.26
N CYS A 122 9.61 7.53 -23.42
CA CYS A 122 9.42 6.64 -22.28
C CYS A 122 10.72 6.48 -21.48
N LYS A 123 10.75 7.04 -20.27
CA LYS A 123 11.75 6.70 -19.25
C LYS A 123 11.26 5.49 -18.45
N ASP A 124 12.02 4.40 -18.51
CA ASP A 124 11.81 3.25 -17.63
C ASP A 124 12.11 3.63 -16.18
N LEU A 125 11.34 3.06 -15.24
CA LEU A 125 11.54 3.32 -13.81
C LEU A 125 12.82 2.67 -13.25
N ALA A 126 13.42 1.72 -13.98
CA ALA A 126 14.60 0.98 -13.55
C ALA A 126 15.92 1.77 -13.70
N THR A 127 15.95 2.85 -14.48
CA THR A 127 17.19 3.62 -14.71
C THR A 127 17.45 4.71 -13.67
N ALA A 128 16.58 4.84 -12.65
CA ALA A 128 16.71 5.85 -11.59
C ALA A 128 17.60 5.40 -10.40
N LEU A 129 18.30 4.27 -10.52
CA LEU A 129 19.24 3.74 -9.51
C LEU A 129 20.70 3.94 -9.94
N VAL A 130 21.05 5.16 -10.31
CA VAL A 130 22.44 5.63 -10.26
C VAL A 130 22.42 6.83 -9.33
N TRP A 131 22.74 6.58 -8.06
CA TRP A 131 23.07 7.58 -7.06
C TRP A 131 24.57 7.59 -6.88
#